data_AF-A0A2M7DJH8-F1
#
_entry.id   AF-A0A2M7DJH8-F1
#
_cell.length_a   1.000
_cell.length_b   1.000
_cell.length_c   1.000
_cell.angle_alpha   90.00
_cell.angle_beta   90.00
_cell.angle_gamma   90.00
#
_symmetry.space_group_name_H-M   'P 1'
#
loop_
_entity.id
_entity.type
_entity.pdbx_description
1 polymer ?
#
loop_
_entity_poly.entity_id
_entity_poly.type
_entity_poly.pdbx_seq_one_letter_code
_entity_poly.pdbx_strand_id
1 'polypeptide(L)'
;MKKLITFLFLLQCVLATAQYGPQQIISTATEKPFLSIPFDIDNDGLIDVVTTGLEEFKLSWYKNLDGLNFGSEIIINETPVFYLSVDFVDMDNDGDKDILYLSNNSRYIAWLENIDGVGSFGPQQIINEQDFITSVIPLDMDNDGDQDLIVAITDTSSGWIVWYENLDGQGTFSEENLLFQNATEFSKISLADIDNDGLLDILATDYVLFGGKIFWYKNLGNTTFGPLQIIYQFDYFQSGGTNIIEFQYEDINSDGKKDIIITSEDDNNLNIFWLENIDNQGNFGDLQFILGFNHQYLFYDLDNDSDNDILLWNRNSNTLAWMENENGLGTFGTPQIISTEINFIVDAKAADFDSDGLLDIVSASIADNKLALYKNNTLSISENENNRYQIYPNPTSGILYVESKHPILNVSAYNLLGQQIHAKTENNQIDLSEIQKGIYLIKVEDLNGNFKIHKIIKE
;
A
#
# COMPACT_ATOMS: atom_id res chain seq x y z
N MET A 1 -59.07 -8.26 15.99
CA MET A 1 -57.88 -7.45 16.32
C MET A 1 -56.68 -8.37 16.45
N LYS A 2 -55.91 -8.58 15.38
CA LYS A 2 -54.58 -9.20 15.43
C LYS A 2 -53.59 -8.10 15.09
N LYS A 3 -52.78 -7.70 16.07
CA LYS A 3 -51.70 -6.72 15.88
C LYS A 3 -50.58 -7.40 15.10
N LEU A 4 -50.27 -6.87 13.93
CA LEU A 4 -49.06 -7.20 13.17
C LEU A 4 -47.90 -6.52 13.91
N ILE A 5 -47.03 -7.32 14.52
CA ILE A 5 -45.77 -6.83 15.10
C ILE A 5 -44.76 -6.87 13.96
N THR A 6 -44.42 -5.72 13.42
CA THR A 6 -43.34 -5.56 12.45
C THR A 6 -42.02 -5.65 13.22
N PHE A 7 -41.27 -6.74 13.01
CA PHE A 7 -39.89 -6.83 13.48
C PHE A 7 -39.03 -5.99 12.52
N LEU A 8 -38.53 -4.86 13.02
CA LEU A 8 -37.49 -4.09 12.36
C LEU A 8 -36.17 -4.85 12.61
N PHE A 9 -35.68 -5.57 11.60
CA PHE A 9 -34.30 -6.05 11.62
C PHE A 9 -33.41 -4.82 11.39
N LEU A 10 -32.79 -4.32 12.47
CA LEU A 10 -31.59 -3.50 12.31
C LEU A 10 -30.50 -4.46 11.82
N LEU A 11 -30.22 -4.41 10.52
CA LEU A 11 -28.97 -4.95 9.99
C LEU A 11 -27.90 -3.98 10.48
N GLN A 12 -27.22 -4.29 11.58
CA GLN A 12 -25.95 -3.65 11.87
C GLN A 12 -24.97 -4.22 10.85
N CYS A 13 -24.74 -3.48 9.77
CA CYS A 13 -23.55 -3.67 8.97
C CYS A 13 -22.39 -3.32 9.91
N VAL A 14 -21.63 -4.33 10.31
CA VAL A 14 -20.32 -4.08 10.91
C VAL A 14 -19.48 -3.65 9.71
N LEU A 15 -19.18 -2.36 9.62
CA LEU A 15 -18.18 -1.87 8.67
C LEU A 15 -16.88 -2.60 9.02
N ALA A 16 -16.33 -3.32 8.06
CA ALA A 16 -15.20 -4.21 8.26
C ALA A 16 -13.91 -3.41 8.05
N THR A 17 -13.62 -2.46 8.94
CA THR A 17 -12.42 -1.61 8.80
C THR A 17 -11.14 -2.44 8.85
N ALA A 18 -10.18 -2.16 7.97
CA ALA A 18 -8.85 -2.76 8.00
C ALA A 18 -8.17 -2.56 9.36
N GLN A 19 -7.63 -3.65 9.95
CA GLN A 19 -6.96 -3.57 11.25
C GLN A 19 -5.57 -4.20 11.19
N TYR A 20 -4.57 -3.33 11.19
CA TYR A 20 -3.17 -3.75 11.12
C TYR A 20 -2.61 -4.21 12.48
N GLY A 21 -1.82 -5.26 12.44
CA GLY A 21 -1.13 -5.85 13.57
C GLY A 21 0.07 -5.02 14.02
N PRO A 22 0.78 -5.46 15.08
CA PRO A 22 2.00 -4.80 15.51
C PRO A 22 3.08 -4.89 14.43
N GLN A 23 4.03 -3.95 14.48
CA GLN A 23 5.21 -3.94 13.61
C GLN A 23 5.98 -5.26 13.68
N GLN A 24 6.13 -5.92 12.54
CA GLN A 24 7.03 -7.05 12.36
C GLN A 24 8.25 -6.59 11.57
N ILE A 25 9.45 -6.79 12.11
CA ILE A 25 10.69 -6.41 11.43
C ILE A 25 11.02 -7.48 10.39
N ILE A 26 11.08 -7.09 9.11
CA ILE A 26 11.58 -7.92 8.02
C ILE A 26 13.11 -7.99 8.14
N SER A 27 13.76 -6.83 8.21
CA SER A 27 15.21 -6.75 8.26
C SER A 27 15.69 -5.44 8.87
N THR A 28 16.91 -5.49 9.41
CA THR A 28 17.73 -4.30 9.72
C THR A 28 19.10 -4.32 9.08
N ALA A 29 19.29 -5.17 8.06
CA ALA A 29 20.58 -5.36 7.40
C ALA A 29 20.90 -4.24 6.41
N THR A 30 19.92 -3.84 5.59
CA THR A 30 20.08 -2.74 4.64
C THR A 30 20.20 -1.41 5.37
N GLU A 31 21.29 -0.68 5.12
CA GLU A 31 21.51 0.64 5.70
C GLU A 31 20.68 1.70 4.98
N LYS A 32 19.83 2.39 5.76
CA LYS A 32 18.89 3.41 5.27
C LYS A 32 18.05 2.93 4.08
N PRO A 33 17.15 1.95 4.28
CA PRO A 33 16.27 1.46 3.22
C PRO A 33 15.37 2.60 2.72
N PHE A 34 15.39 2.88 1.42
CA PHE A 34 14.70 4.02 0.81
C PHE A 34 13.37 3.66 0.16
N LEU A 35 13.34 2.52 -0.53
CA LEU A 35 12.16 1.96 -1.19
C LEU A 35 11.74 0.67 -0.49
N SER A 36 10.46 0.35 -0.51
CA SER A 36 9.88 -0.89 0.03
C SER A 36 8.93 -1.50 -1.00
N ILE A 37 9.47 -2.09 -2.05
CA ILE A 37 8.71 -2.50 -3.23
C ILE A 37 8.24 -3.96 -3.07
N PRO A 38 6.92 -4.22 -2.98
CA PRO A 38 6.38 -5.56 -3.04
C PRO A 38 6.44 -6.11 -4.48
N PHE A 39 7.07 -7.25 -4.69
CA PHE A 39 7.15 -7.89 -6.01
C PHE A 39 7.48 -9.38 -5.88
N ASP A 40 6.83 -10.25 -6.66
CA ASP A 40 7.21 -11.68 -6.77
C ASP A 40 8.35 -11.81 -7.78
N ILE A 41 9.60 -11.77 -7.30
CA ILE A 41 10.78 -11.72 -8.17
C ILE A 41 11.20 -13.09 -8.70
N ASP A 42 10.81 -14.16 -8.02
CA ASP A 42 11.17 -15.52 -8.39
C ASP A 42 10.00 -16.41 -8.82
N ASN A 43 8.85 -15.79 -9.09
CA ASN A 43 7.64 -16.38 -9.64
C ASN A 43 7.14 -17.58 -8.80
N ASP A 44 7.33 -17.54 -7.48
CA ASP A 44 6.91 -18.61 -6.58
C ASP A 44 5.49 -18.41 -6.03
N GLY A 45 4.86 -17.28 -6.35
CA GLY A 45 3.52 -16.89 -5.95
C GLY A 45 3.46 -16.18 -4.59
N LEU A 46 4.59 -15.97 -3.92
CA LEU A 46 4.69 -15.16 -2.72
C LEU A 46 5.26 -13.78 -3.06
N ILE A 47 4.65 -12.73 -2.52
CA ILE A 47 5.16 -11.37 -2.71
C ILE A 47 6.41 -11.20 -1.86
N ASP A 48 7.53 -10.85 -2.50
CA ASP A 48 8.78 -10.52 -1.83
C ASP A 48 8.91 -9.02 -1.56
N VAL A 49 10.01 -8.62 -0.89
CA VAL A 49 10.34 -7.19 -0.70
C VAL A 49 11.68 -6.86 -1.33
N VAL A 50 11.66 -5.87 -2.24
CA VAL A 50 12.85 -5.26 -2.82
C VAL A 50 13.06 -3.86 -2.24
N THR A 51 14.28 -3.54 -1.84
CA THR A 51 14.65 -2.25 -1.24
C THR A 51 15.95 -1.72 -1.83
N THR A 52 16.15 -0.42 -1.71
CA THR A 52 17.41 0.25 -2.05
C THR A 52 18.03 0.87 -0.79
N GLY A 53 19.35 0.79 -0.62
CA GLY A 53 20.08 1.38 0.51
C GLY A 53 20.72 2.72 0.16
N LEU A 54 20.50 3.80 0.94
CA LEU A 54 21.00 5.15 0.61
C LEU A 54 22.49 5.37 0.86
N GLU A 55 23.14 4.59 1.73
CA GLU A 55 24.57 4.79 2.06
C GLU A 55 25.47 3.77 1.38
N GLU A 56 24.97 2.55 1.22
CA GLU A 56 25.69 1.45 0.58
C GLU A 56 25.34 1.27 -0.90
N PHE A 57 24.32 1.99 -1.40
CA PHE A 57 23.89 1.99 -2.81
C PHE A 57 23.62 0.58 -3.35
N LYS A 58 23.03 -0.26 -2.52
CA LYS A 58 22.62 -1.62 -2.86
C LYS A 58 21.17 -1.67 -3.26
N LEU A 59 20.88 -2.51 -4.24
CA LEU A 59 19.55 -3.04 -4.50
C LEU A 59 19.49 -4.43 -3.86
N SER A 60 18.61 -4.59 -2.88
CA SER A 60 18.52 -5.77 -2.04
C SER A 60 17.13 -6.40 -2.14
N TRP A 61 17.09 -7.73 -2.15
CA TRP A 61 15.89 -8.56 -2.15
C TRP A 61 15.80 -9.36 -0.86
N TYR A 62 14.60 -9.37 -0.29
CA TYR A 62 14.20 -10.20 0.84
C TYR A 62 13.09 -11.14 0.39
N LYS A 63 13.48 -12.40 0.14
CA LYS A 63 12.57 -13.47 -0.27
C LYS A 63 11.57 -13.81 0.84
N ASN A 64 10.29 -13.78 0.52
CA ASN A 64 9.20 -14.30 1.33
C ASN A 64 9.24 -15.83 1.29
N LEU A 65 9.26 -16.45 2.47
CA LEU A 65 9.49 -17.89 2.62
C LEU A 65 8.19 -18.66 2.83
N ASP A 66 7.18 -18.02 3.43
CA ASP A 66 5.95 -18.67 3.87
C ASP A 66 4.77 -17.71 4.10
N GLY A 67 4.80 -16.53 3.50
CA GLY A 67 3.76 -15.50 3.57
C GLY A 67 4.15 -14.31 4.44
N LEU A 68 4.70 -14.55 5.64
CA LEU A 68 5.05 -13.48 6.58
C LEU A 68 6.49 -13.54 7.07
N ASN A 69 7.23 -14.63 6.81
CA ASN A 69 8.65 -14.73 7.19
C ASN A 69 9.54 -14.51 5.98
N PHE A 70 10.56 -13.67 6.14
CA PHE A 70 11.49 -13.31 5.08
C PHE A 70 12.89 -13.88 5.32
N GLY A 71 13.57 -14.21 4.23
CA GLY A 71 14.96 -14.68 4.22
C GLY A 71 15.97 -13.60 4.58
N SER A 72 17.25 -13.99 4.57
CA SER A 72 18.35 -13.03 4.68
C SER A 72 18.44 -12.15 3.42
N GLU A 73 19.04 -10.97 3.57
CA GLU A 73 19.33 -10.06 2.46
C GLU A 73 20.08 -10.75 1.32
N ILE A 74 19.53 -10.64 0.11
CA ILE A 74 20.15 -11.01 -1.15
C ILE A 74 20.50 -9.72 -1.89
N ILE A 75 21.76 -9.50 -2.22
CA ILE A 75 22.19 -8.31 -2.96
C ILE A 75 22.02 -8.62 -4.46
N ILE A 76 21.13 -7.89 -5.11
CA ILE A 76 20.90 -7.99 -6.56
C ILE A 76 21.98 -7.22 -7.31
N ASN A 77 22.19 -5.95 -6.93
CA ASN A 77 23.11 -5.07 -7.62
C ASN A 77 23.69 -4.02 -6.67
N GLU A 78 24.91 -3.57 -6.96
CA GLU A 78 25.57 -2.46 -6.26
C GLU A 78 26.00 -1.41 -7.28
N THR A 79 25.59 -0.17 -7.06
CA THR A 79 25.92 0.97 -7.91
C THR A 79 26.84 1.94 -7.15
N PRO A 80 27.58 2.81 -7.85
CA PRO A 80 28.33 3.89 -7.18
C PRO A 80 27.43 5.02 -6.67
N VAL A 81 26.12 4.94 -6.89
CA VAL A 81 25.13 6.00 -6.68
C VAL A 81 23.77 5.43 -6.28
N PHE A 82 22.90 6.24 -5.67
CA PHE A 82 21.61 5.77 -5.20
C PHE A 82 20.58 5.57 -6.33
N TYR A 83 19.63 4.67 -6.10
CA TYR A 83 18.46 4.39 -6.96
C TYR A 83 17.31 5.36 -6.65
N LEU A 84 16.91 6.17 -7.63
CA LEU A 84 15.76 7.07 -7.55
C LEU A 84 14.44 6.32 -7.71
N SER A 85 14.39 5.38 -8.65
CA SER A 85 13.25 4.51 -8.91
C SER A 85 13.73 3.15 -9.39
N VAL A 86 12.90 2.14 -9.16
CA VAL A 86 13.07 0.76 -9.59
C VAL A 86 11.71 0.29 -10.07
N ASP A 87 11.66 -0.32 -11.24
CA ASP A 87 10.47 -0.86 -11.88
C ASP A 87 10.76 -2.26 -12.41
N PHE A 88 9.71 -3.07 -12.59
CA PHE A 88 9.81 -4.46 -13.02
C PHE A 88 9.10 -4.66 -14.36
N VAL A 89 9.86 -4.91 -15.41
CA VAL A 89 9.40 -4.90 -16.79
C VAL A 89 10.12 -5.99 -17.58
N ASP A 90 9.43 -6.63 -18.51
CA ASP A 90 10.02 -7.65 -19.40
C ASP A 90 10.68 -6.89 -20.57
N MET A 91 11.98 -6.58 -20.46
CA MET A 91 12.67 -5.67 -21.37
C MET A 91 13.15 -6.34 -22.65
N ASP A 92 13.36 -7.65 -22.61
CA ASP A 92 13.82 -8.47 -23.72
C ASP A 92 12.77 -9.49 -24.22
N ASN A 93 11.52 -9.35 -23.80
CA ASN A 93 10.38 -10.13 -24.28
C ASN A 93 10.56 -11.65 -24.10
N ASP A 94 11.32 -12.08 -23.10
CA ASP A 94 11.53 -13.49 -22.79
C ASP A 94 10.46 -14.07 -21.83
N GLY A 95 9.65 -13.18 -21.24
CA GLY A 95 8.54 -13.50 -20.35
C GLY A 95 8.86 -13.34 -18.87
N ASP A 96 10.13 -13.12 -18.52
CA ASP A 96 10.57 -12.86 -17.16
C ASP A 96 10.62 -11.35 -16.90
N LYS A 97 10.43 -10.94 -15.64
CA LYS A 97 10.48 -9.52 -15.28
C LYS A 97 11.90 -9.13 -14.91
N ASP A 98 12.44 -8.20 -15.67
CA ASP A 98 13.73 -7.53 -15.45
C ASP A 98 13.59 -6.34 -14.51
N ILE A 99 14.72 -5.80 -14.08
CA ILE A 99 14.75 -4.59 -13.27
C ILE A 99 15.17 -3.41 -14.14
N LEU A 100 14.28 -2.43 -14.32
CA LEU A 100 14.59 -1.11 -14.87
C LEU A 100 14.77 -0.13 -13.72
N TYR A 101 15.82 0.69 -13.75
CA TYR A 101 16.04 1.67 -12.68
C TYR A 101 16.64 2.98 -13.17
N LEU A 102 16.34 4.02 -12.40
CA LEU A 102 16.91 5.36 -12.56
C LEU A 102 17.87 5.64 -11.41
N SER A 103 19.08 6.11 -11.73
CA SER A 103 20.10 6.46 -10.73
C SER A 103 20.24 7.97 -10.51
N ASN A 104 20.75 8.36 -9.34
CA ASN A 104 21.13 9.74 -9.04
C ASN A 104 22.59 10.07 -9.40
N ASN A 105 22.90 11.33 -9.73
CA ASN A 105 24.24 11.90 -10.01
C ASN A 105 24.97 11.23 -11.19
N SER A 106 25.10 11.96 -12.31
CA SER A 106 25.36 11.41 -13.66
C SER A 106 24.19 10.55 -14.16
N ARG A 107 22.96 10.94 -13.77
CA ARG A 107 21.72 10.15 -13.82
C ARG A 107 21.69 9.27 -15.07
N TYR A 108 21.54 7.97 -14.87
CA TYR A 108 21.43 7.06 -15.99
C TYR A 108 20.23 6.15 -15.80
N ILE A 109 19.65 5.78 -16.94
CA ILE A 109 18.67 4.72 -17.03
C ILE A 109 19.45 3.44 -17.35
N ALA A 110 19.24 2.43 -16.53
CA ALA A 110 19.84 1.13 -16.73
C ALA A 110 18.86 0.02 -16.38
N TRP A 111 19.13 -1.17 -16.91
CA TRP A 111 18.37 -2.35 -16.60
C TRP A 111 19.25 -3.56 -16.27
N LEU A 112 18.66 -4.55 -15.62
CA LEU A 112 19.26 -5.82 -15.24
C LEU A 112 18.35 -6.96 -15.71
N GLU A 113 18.85 -7.77 -16.64
CA GLU A 113 18.19 -8.96 -17.18
C GLU A 113 17.99 -10.02 -16.10
N ASN A 114 16.80 -10.57 -15.95
CA ASN A 114 16.48 -11.72 -15.09
C ASN A 114 16.69 -13.03 -15.86
N ILE A 115 17.93 -13.50 -15.91
CA ILE A 115 18.40 -14.53 -16.85
C ILE A 115 17.69 -15.90 -16.69
N ASP A 116 17.06 -16.15 -15.55
CA ASP A 116 16.46 -17.45 -15.24
C ASP A 116 15.01 -17.39 -14.73
N GLY A 117 14.40 -16.20 -14.71
CA GLY A 117 13.04 -15.99 -14.21
C GLY A 117 12.85 -16.28 -12.73
N VAL A 118 13.94 -16.53 -11.99
CA VAL A 118 13.93 -16.86 -10.55
C VAL A 118 14.86 -15.96 -9.73
N GLY A 119 15.22 -14.80 -10.29
CA GLY A 119 15.95 -13.75 -9.58
C GLY A 119 17.48 -13.79 -9.75
N SER A 120 18.01 -14.51 -10.75
CA SER A 120 19.43 -14.39 -11.12
C SER A 120 19.66 -13.29 -12.15
N PHE A 121 20.12 -12.14 -11.69
CA PHE A 121 20.31 -10.96 -12.55
C PHE A 121 21.65 -10.91 -13.27
N GLY A 122 21.61 -10.49 -14.53
CA GLY A 122 22.76 -10.24 -15.40
C GLY A 122 23.53 -8.96 -15.07
N PRO A 123 24.58 -8.65 -15.86
CA PRO A 123 25.32 -7.40 -15.71
C PRO A 123 24.44 -6.20 -16.06
N GLN A 124 24.73 -5.05 -15.43
CA GLN A 124 24.10 -3.77 -15.75
C GLN A 124 24.22 -3.42 -17.22
N GLN A 125 23.08 -3.09 -17.83
CA GLN A 125 22.98 -2.55 -19.17
C GLN A 125 22.53 -1.08 -19.11
N ILE A 126 23.34 -0.17 -19.65
CA ILE A 126 23.06 1.26 -19.61
C ILE A 126 22.37 1.68 -20.90
N ILE A 127 21.18 2.25 -20.77
CA ILE A 127 20.38 2.73 -21.90
C ILE A 127 20.78 4.17 -22.24
N ASN A 128 20.88 5.01 -21.21
CA ASN A 128 21.17 6.42 -21.37
C ASN A 128 21.90 6.97 -20.16
N GLU A 129 22.96 7.75 -20.38
CA GLU A 129 23.67 8.52 -19.34
C GLU A 129 23.53 10.02 -19.64
N GLN A 130 22.64 10.70 -18.92
CA GLN A 130 22.50 12.15 -19.04
C GLN A 130 22.05 12.77 -17.73
N ASP A 131 22.54 13.97 -17.44
CA ASP A 131 22.10 14.65 -16.23
C ASP A 131 20.60 14.97 -16.28
N PHE A 132 19.99 15.06 -15.09
CA PHE A 132 18.64 15.58 -14.89
C PHE A 132 17.47 14.81 -15.53
N ILE A 133 17.62 13.50 -15.77
CA ILE A 133 16.47 12.60 -15.98
C ILE A 133 15.58 12.63 -14.73
N THR A 134 14.29 12.91 -14.88
CA THR A 134 13.33 13.01 -13.76
C THR A 134 12.36 11.83 -13.69
N SER A 135 12.10 11.16 -14.82
CA SER A 135 11.20 10.02 -14.89
C SER A 135 11.53 9.14 -16.09
N VAL A 136 11.32 7.84 -15.94
CA VAL A 136 11.37 6.82 -16.99
C VAL A 136 10.12 5.97 -16.84
N ILE A 137 9.41 5.73 -17.95
CA ILE A 137 8.20 4.90 -17.98
C ILE A 137 8.33 3.92 -19.16
N PRO A 138 8.30 2.61 -18.92
CA PRO A 138 8.27 1.63 -20.00
C PRO A 138 6.87 1.48 -20.60
N LEU A 139 6.80 1.34 -21.92
CA LEU A 139 5.59 0.91 -22.65
C LEU A 139 5.93 0.46 -24.07
N ASP A 140 5.01 -0.24 -24.72
CA ASP A 140 5.02 -0.40 -26.19
C ASP A 140 4.40 0.84 -26.84
N MET A 141 5.23 1.78 -27.31
CA MET A 141 4.78 3.10 -27.80
C MET A 141 4.32 3.06 -29.26
N ASP A 142 4.88 2.18 -30.08
CA ASP A 142 4.59 2.08 -31.51
C ASP A 142 3.75 0.85 -31.89
N ASN A 143 3.40 0.00 -30.91
CA ASN A 143 2.61 -1.23 -31.02
C ASN A 143 3.33 -2.35 -31.80
N ASP A 144 4.65 -2.45 -31.70
CA ASP A 144 5.42 -3.55 -32.27
C ASP A 144 5.59 -4.75 -31.33
N GLY A 145 5.23 -4.58 -30.05
CA GLY A 145 5.29 -5.59 -29.00
C GLY A 145 6.52 -5.48 -28.10
N ASP A 146 7.42 -4.54 -28.36
CA ASP A 146 8.65 -4.34 -27.60
C ASP A 146 8.47 -3.25 -26.52
N GLN A 147 9.15 -3.39 -25.37
CA GLN A 147 9.10 -2.37 -24.32
C GLN A 147 10.04 -1.22 -24.66
N ASP A 148 9.47 -0.12 -25.14
CA ASP A 148 10.11 1.18 -25.30
C ASP A 148 10.16 1.97 -24.00
N LEU A 149 10.82 3.14 -24.03
CA LEU A 149 10.85 4.06 -22.90
C LEU A 149 10.38 5.47 -23.27
N ILE A 150 9.49 6.03 -22.44
CA ILE A 150 9.24 7.47 -22.38
C ILE A 150 9.99 8.07 -21.21
N VAL A 151 10.78 9.11 -21.48
CA VAL A 151 11.69 9.70 -20.50
C VAL A 151 11.44 11.20 -20.42
N ALA A 152 11.28 11.71 -19.19
CA ALA A 152 11.29 13.13 -18.91
C ALA A 152 12.69 13.57 -18.45
N ILE A 153 13.18 14.64 -19.08
CA ILE A 153 14.51 15.20 -18.83
C ILE A 153 14.33 16.69 -18.61
N THR A 154 15.16 17.26 -17.74
CA THR A 154 15.17 18.71 -17.51
C THR A 154 16.58 19.27 -17.58
N ASP A 155 16.70 20.57 -17.67
CA ASP A 155 17.91 21.29 -17.32
C ASP A 155 17.56 22.49 -16.43
N THR A 156 18.51 23.42 -16.26
CA THR A 156 18.29 24.62 -15.44
C THR A 156 17.22 25.58 -15.97
N SER A 157 16.69 25.37 -17.18
CA SER A 157 15.88 26.33 -17.93
C SER A 157 14.79 25.74 -18.83
N SER A 158 14.73 24.42 -19.00
CA SER A 158 13.81 23.74 -19.91
C SER A 158 13.62 22.29 -19.52
N GLY A 159 12.47 21.73 -19.91
CA GLY A 159 12.17 20.30 -19.80
C GLY A 159 11.77 19.74 -21.15
N TRP A 160 12.06 18.48 -21.39
CA TRP A 160 11.63 17.77 -22.59
C TRP A 160 11.24 16.32 -22.27
N ILE A 161 10.37 15.79 -23.11
CA ILE A 161 9.91 14.40 -23.07
C ILE A 161 10.38 13.74 -24.35
N VAL A 162 11.01 12.58 -24.20
CA VAL A 162 11.64 11.84 -25.29
C VAL A 162 11.20 10.40 -25.29
N TRP A 163 11.36 9.77 -26.43
CA TRP A 163 11.12 8.36 -26.65
C TRP A 163 12.43 7.67 -27.06
N TYR A 164 12.71 6.53 -26.43
CA TYR A 164 13.74 5.59 -26.85
C TYR A 164 13.06 4.30 -27.30
N GLU A 165 13.16 4.00 -28.59
CA GLU A 165 12.59 2.81 -29.24
C GLU A 165 13.49 1.61 -28.94
N ASN A 166 12.93 0.48 -28.53
CA ASN A 166 13.62 -0.80 -28.36
C ASN A 166 13.68 -1.52 -29.70
N LEU A 167 14.74 -1.25 -30.47
CA LEU A 167 14.84 -1.58 -31.90
C LEU A 167 14.83 -3.07 -32.24
N ASP A 168 15.08 -3.93 -31.25
CA ASP A 168 15.19 -5.38 -31.45
C ASP A 168 14.38 -6.21 -30.45
N GLY A 169 13.64 -5.56 -29.54
CA GLY A 169 12.93 -6.24 -28.47
C GLY A 169 13.83 -6.99 -27.50
N GLN A 170 15.13 -6.68 -27.48
CA GLN A 170 16.15 -7.33 -26.62
C GLN A 170 16.95 -6.29 -25.82
N GLY A 171 16.44 -5.06 -25.74
CA GLY A 171 17.06 -3.96 -25.00
C GLY A 171 18.07 -3.14 -25.80
N THR A 172 18.09 -3.24 -27.14
CA THR A 172 18.89 -2.32 -27.98
C THR A 172 18.09 -1.06 -28.31
N PHE A 173 18.34 0.02 -27.58
CA PHE A 173 17.60 1.27 -27.73
C PHE A 173 18.11 2.19 -28.85
N SER A 174 17.19 2.97 -29.43
CA SER A 174 17.47 4.04 -30.39
C SER A 174 18.23 5.22 -29.75
N GLU A 175 18.64 6.17 -30.58
CA GLU A 175 18.96 7.51 -30.08
C GLU A 175 17.69 8.23 -29.59
N GLU A 176 17.87 9.34 -28.88
CA GLU A 176 16.78 10.16 -28.33
C GLU A 176 15.83 10.70 -29.42
N ASN A 177 14.56 10.34 -29.35
CA ASN A 177 13.50 10.92 -30.19
C ASN A 177 12.72 11.97 -29.40
N LEU A 178 12.93 13.25 -29.72
CA LEU A 178 12.23 14.36 -29.06
C LEU A 178 10.73 14.36 -29.40
N LEU A 179 9.87 14.23 -28.39
CA LEU A 179 8.42 14.36 -28.53
C LEU A 179 7.95 15.77 -28.21
N PHE A 180 8.32 16.27 -27.03
CA PHE A 180 7.88 17.57 -26.52
C PHE A 180 9.02 18.32 -25.86
N GLN A 181 8.98 19.64 -25.97
CA GLN A 181 9.89 20.52 -25.24
C GLN A 181 9.12 21.73 -24.73
N ASN A 182 9.31 22.04 -23.44
CA ASN A 182 8.74 23.20 -22.78
C ASN A 182 9.84 24.08 -22.19
N ALA A 183 9.53 25.37 -22.01
CA ALA A 183 10.43 26.35 -21.41
C ALA A 183 10.53 26.26 -19.87
N THR A 184 9.97 25.20 -19.29
CA THR A 184 9.93 24.90 -17.87
C THR A 184 10.18 23.40 -17.69
N GLU A 185 10.71 23.02 -16.54
CA GLU A 185 10.88 21.62 -16.12
C GLU A 185 9.52 20.90 -16.07
N PHE A 186 9.51 19.62 -16.45
CA PHE A 186 8.38 18.73 -16.15
C PHE A 186 8.57 18.15 -14.76
N SER A 187 7.68 18.46 -13.82
CA SER A 187 7.77 17.93 -12.45
C SER A 187 7.43 16.45 -12.39
N LYS A 188 6.43 16.03 -13.19
CA LYS A 188 5.97 14.65 -13.28
C LYS A 188 5.39 14.37 -14.67
N ILE A 189 5.55 13.13 -15.12
CA ILE A 189 4.82 12.56 -16.25
C ILE A 189 4.14 11.25 -15.83
N SER A 190 3.04 10.91 -16.51
CA SER A 190 2.34 9.64 -16.38
C SER A 190 1.70 9.28 -17.71
N LEU A 191 1.51 7.98 -17.94
CA LEU A 191 0.89 7.45 -19.15
C LEU A 191 -0.45 6.80 -18.81
N ALA A 192 -1.50 7.16 -19.53
CA ALA A 192 -2.83 6.62 -19.34
C ALA A 192 -3.69 6.80 -20.59
N ASP A 193 -4.61 5.86 -20.84
CA ASP A 193 -5.66 6.03 -21.84
C ASP A 193 -6.77 6.91 -21.26
N ILE A 194 -6.72 8.21 -21.51
CA ILE A 194 -7.62 9.19 -20.86
C ILE A 194 -8.97 9.24 -21.56
N ASP A 195 -8.99 8.95 -22.86
CA ASP A 195 -10.20 9.00 -23.67
C ASP A 195 -10.72 7.63 -24.16
N ASN A 196 -10.24 6.55 -23.54
CA ASN A 196 -10.63 5.16 -23.78
C ASN A 196 -10.54 4.76 -25.27
N ASP A 197 -9.54 5.27 -25.99
CA ASP A 197 -9.32 4.93 -27.40
C ASP A 197 -8.33 3.77 -27.61
N GLY A 198 -7.79 3.24 -26.51
CA GLY A 198 -6.84 2.14 -26.47
C GLY A 198 -5.39 2.57 -26.62
N LEU A 199 -5.10 3.87 -26.74
CA LEU A 199 -3.75 4.40 -26.81
C LEU A 199 -3.41 5.09 -25.48
N LEU A 200 -2.22 4.81 -24.95
CA LEU A 200 -1.72 5.54 -23.79
C LEU A 200 -1.34 6.96 -24.21
N ASP A 201 -1.97 7.93 -23.55
CA ASP A 201 -1.68 9.35 -23.66
C ASP A 201 -0.62 9.79 -22.64
N ILE A 202 -0.08 11.01 -22.80
CA ILE A 202 0.83 11.61 -21.83
C ILE A 202 0.09 12.66 -21.00
N LEU A 203 0.06 12.44 -19.68
CA LEU A 203 -0.21 13.47 -18.67
C LEU A 203 1.11 14.03 -18.16
N ALA A 204 1.16 15.35 -17.99
CA ALA A 204 2.35 16.02 -17.48
C ALA A 204 2.01 17.29 -16.70
N THR A 205 2.92 17.66 -15.81
CA THR A 205 2.85 18.88 -15.01
C THR A 205 4.11 19.71 -15.16
N ASP A 206 3.98 21.04 -15.08
CA ASP A 206 5.12 21.95 -15.08
C ASP A 206 5.61 22.25 -13.67
N TYR A 207 6.93 22.29 -13.48
CA TYR A 207 7.52 22.86 -12.27
C TYR A 207 7.57 24.38 -12.41
N VAL A 208 6.58 25.05 -11.84
CA VAL A 208 6.48 26.51 -11.83
C VAL A 208 6.33 27.02 -10.41
N LEU A 209 6.87 28.20 -10.13
CA LEU A 209 6.69 28.85 -8.81
C LEU A 209 5.24 29.24 -8.53
N PHE A 210 4.36 29.12 -9.52
CA PHE A 210 3.02 29.67 -9.47
C PHE A 210 2.14 29.22 -10.64
N GLY A 211 0.85 29.04 -10.37
CA GLY A 211 -0.12 28.72 -11.42
C GLY A 211 0.16 27.37 -12.07
N GLY A 212 0.56 26.39 -11.26
CA GLY A 212 0.86 25.03 -11.69
C GLY A 212 -0.27 24.45 -12.51
N LYS A 213 0.10 23.64 -13.51
CA LYS A 213 -0.83 23.10 -14.49
C LYS A 213 -0.65 21.60 -14.62
N ILE A 214 -1.76 20.95 -14.91
CA ILE A 214 -1.75 19.61 -15.47
C ILE A 214 -2.31 19.68 -16.89
N PHE A 215 -1.62 19.03 -17.80
CA PHE A 215 -1.97 19.04 -19.21
C PHE A 215 -1.77 17.67 -19.85
N TRP A 216 -2.48 17.50 -20.96
CA TRP A 216 -2.64 16.26 -21.68
C TRP A 216 -2.13 16.41 -23.12
N TYR A 217 -1.34 15.44 -23.54
CA TYR A 217 -0.99 15.20 -24.92
C TYR A 217 -1.64 13.89 -25.38
N LYS A 218 -2.75 14.04 -26.10
CA LYS A 218 -3.48 12.91 -26.69
C LYS A 218 -2.61 12.17 -27.70
N ASN A 219 -2.44 10.88 -27.54
CA ASN A 219 -1.83 10.00 -28.51
C ASN A 219 -2.79 9.79 -29.68
N LEU A 220 -2.28 9.98 -30.89
CA LEU A 220 -3.03 9.82 -32.15
C LEU A 220 -2.58 8.56 -32.91
N GLY A 221 -1.73 7.75 -32.29
CA GLY A 221 -1.14 6.53 -32.84
C GLY A 221 0.08 6.80 -33.71
N ASN A 222 0.86 5.74 -33.97
CA ASN A 222 2.10 5.80 -34.75
C ASN A 222 3.00 6.97 -34.28
N THR A 223 3.28 7.01 -32.97
CA THR A 223 4.17 7.99 -32.33
C THR A 223 3.80 9.46 -32.57
N THR A 224 2.55 9.74 -32.92
CA THR A 224 2.05 11.10 -33.18
C THR A 224 1.13 11.56 -32.06
N PHE A 225 1.29 12.81 -31.61
CA PHE A 225 0.46 13.38 -30.54
C PHE A 225 -0.29 14.64 -30.98
N GLY A 226 -1.42 14.88 -30.33
CA GLY A 226 -2.24 16.08 -30.48
C GLY A 226 -1.58 17.32 -29.86
N PRO A 227 -2.20 18.50 -30.07
CA PRO A 227 -1.75 19.72 -29.41
C PRO A 227 -1.93 19.63 -27.89
N LEU A 228 -1.11 20.37 -27.14
CA LEU A 228 -1.21 20.55 -25.69
C LEU A 228 -2.63 20.96 -25.29
N GLN A 229 -3.24 20.19 -24.39
CA GLN A 229 -4.54 20.51 -23.77
C GLN A 229 -4.34 20.73 -22.26
N ILE A 230 -4.74 21.90 -21.74
CA ILE A 230 -4.69 22.15 -20.29
C ILE A 230 -5.95 21.56 -19.68
N ILE A 231 -5.78 20.58 -18.79
CA ILE A 231 -6.88 20.00 -18.02
C ILE A 231 -7.26 20.94 -16.88
N TYR A 232 -6.25 21.40 -16.14
CA TYR A 232 -6.45 22.33 -15.04
C TYR A 232 -5.23 23.23 -14.84
N GLN A 233 -5.48 24.46 -14.38
CA GLN A 233 -4.48 25.43 -14.01
C GLN A 233 -4.96 26.25 -12.81
N PHE A 234 -4.10 26.47 -11.83
CA PHE A 234 -4.40 27.40 -10.73
C PHE A 234 -4.40 28.88 -11.18
N ASP A 235 -5.38 29.66 -10.74
CA ASP A 235 -5.70 31.03 -11.24
C ASP A 235 -4.78 32.21 -10.78
N TYR A 236 -3.89 32.04 -9.79
CA TYR A 236 -2.72 32.91 -9.47
C TYR A 236 -2.93 34.33 -8.79
N PHE A 237 -2.00 34.68 -7.86
CA PHE A 237 -1.34 36.00 -7.53
C PHE A 237 -1.62 36.73 -6.18
N GLN A 238 -1.62 36.05 -5.04
CA GLN A 238 -1.18 36.62 -3.73
C GLN A 238 -0.41 35.54 -2.93
N SER A 239 0.30 35.90 -1.84
CA SER A 239 1.18 35.01 -1.02
C SER A 239 0.65 33.58 -0.97
N GLY A 240 1.41 32.63 -1.53
CA GLY A 240 0.96 31.24 -1.69
C GLY A 240 1.74 30.48 -2.75
N GLY A 241 1.52 30.85 -4.02
CA GLY A 241 2.11 30.18 -5.17
C GLY A 241 1.79 28.68 -5.23
N THR A 242 0.62 28.33 -5.77
CA THR A 242 0.17 26.93 -5.87
C THR A 242 0.86 26.23 -7.05
N ASN A 243 1.84 25.36 -6.75
CA ASN A 243 2.53 24.50 -7.71
C ASN A 243 1.93 23.08 -7.70
N ILE A 244 2.04 22.33 -8.80
CA ILE A 244 1.71 20.89 -8.83
C ILE A 244 3.01 20.11 -8.82
N ILE A 245 3.25 19.38 -7.73
CA ILE A 245 4.51 18.66 -7.52
C ILE A 245 4.39 17.15 -7.77
N GLU A 246 3.16 16.62 -7.76
CA GLU A 246 2.87 15.20 -8.01
C GLU A 246 1.41 15.05 -8.46
N PHE A 247 1.11 14.01 -9.22
CA PHE A 247 -0.26 13.61 -9.54
C PHE A 247 -0.39 12.09 -9.72
N GLN A 248 -1.61 11.58 -9.54
CA GLN A 248 -1.97 10.17 -9.78
C GLN A 248 -3.24 10.10 -10.65
N TYR A 249 -3.42 9.01 -11.39
CA TYR A 249 -4.56 8.78 -12.27
C TYR A 249 -5.29 7.48 -11.92
N GLU A 250 -6.25 7.58 -11.00
CA GLU A 250 -6.90 6.43 -10.35
C GLU A 250 -8.40 6.67 -10.13
N ASP A 251 -9.17 5.59 -10.11
CA ASP A 251 -10.61 5.63 -9.80
C ASP A 251 -10.78 5.78 -8.28
N ILE A 252 -11.07 6.99 -7.81
CA ILE A 252 -11.18 7.32 -6.38
C ILE A 252 -12.63 7.28 -5.88
N ASN A 253 -13.60 7.34 -6.80
CA ASN A 253 -15.03 7.34 -6.51
C ASN A 253 -15.75 6.08 -7.00
N SER A 254 -14.98 5.05 -7.35
CA SER A 254 -15.42 3.71 -7.78
C SER A 254 -16.48 3.75 -8.88
N ASP A 255 -16.44 4.76 -9.75
CA ASP A 255 -17.44 4.94 -10.81
C ASP A 255 -17.01 4.28 -12.15
N GLY A 256 -15.83 3.66 -12.16
CA GLY A 256 -15.23 3.02 -13.31
C GLY A 256 -14.47 3.99 -14.23
N LYS A 257 -14.29 5.25 -13.82
CA LYS A 257 -13.50 6.25 -14.55
C LYS A 257 -12.34 6.69 -13.67
N LYS A 258 -11.12 6.62 -14.20
CA LYS A 258 -9.94 7.10 -13.48
C LYS A 258 -9.98 8.64 -13.42
N ASP A 259 -9.77 9.16 -12.22
CA ASP A 259 -9.75 10.56 -11.88
C ASP A 259 -8.32 11.07 -11.73
N ILE A 260 -8.14 12.40 -11.71
CA ILE A 260 -6.82 13.01 -11.49
C ILE A 260 -6.73 13.47 -10.05
N ILE A 261 -5.76 12.94 -9.30
CA ILE A 261 -5.43 13.38 -7.95
C ILE A 261 -4.16 14.24 -8.01
N ILE A 262 -4.21 15.45 -7.47
CA ILE A 262 -3.14 16.46 -7.54
C ILE A 262 -2.58 16.70 -6.15
N THR A 263 -1.26 16.57 -5.99
CA THR A 263 -0.56 17.16 -4.85
C THR A 263 -0.06 18.53 -5.23
N SER A 264 -0.47 19.51 -4.44
CA SER A 264 -0.07 20.89 -4.61
C SER A 264 0.70 21.43 -3.42
N GLU A 265 1.73 22.21 -3.69
CA GLU A 265 2.51 22.94 -2.69
C GLU A 265 2.14 24.44 -2.72
N ASP A 266 1.81 25.01 -1.56
CA ASP A 266 1.46 26.43 -1.37
C ASP A 266 2.04 26.97 -0.04
N ASP A 267 2.91 28.00 -0.08
CA ASP A 267 3.50 28.69 1.08
C ASP A 267 3.85 27.78 2.28
N ASN A 268 4.43 26.60 2.02
CA ASN A 268 4.83 25.51 2.94
C ASN A 268 3.75 24.49 3.39
N ASN A 269 2.59 24.44 2.74
CA ASN A 269 1.58 23.40 2.94
C ASN A 269 1.46 22.54 1.69
N LEU A 270 1.40 21.22 1.89
CA LEU A 270 0.98 20.28 0.86
C LEU A 270 -0.52 20.04 0.98
N ASN A 271 -1.24 20.22 -0.13
CA ASN A 271 -2.67 19.99 -0.25
C ASN A 271 -2.93 18.98 -1.35
N ILE A 272 -3.86 18.08 -1.11
CA ILE A 272 -4.26 17.04 -2.04
C ILE A 272 -5.67 17.38 -2.53
N PHE A 273 -5.82 17.41 -3.84
CA PHE A 273 -7.07 17.68 -4.53
C PHE A 273 -7.36 16.57 -5.53
N TRP A 274 -8.58 16.52 -6.04
CA TRP A 274 -8.91 15.70 -7.20
C TRP A 274 -9.82 16.42 -8.18
N LEU A 275 -9.82 15.90 -9.40
CA LEU A 275 -10.64 16.30 -10.53
C LEU A 275 -11.36 15.05 -11.05
N GLU A 276 -12.68 15.03 -10.94
CA GLU A 276 -13.52 13.91 -11.38
C GLU A 276 -13.53 13.82 -12.91
N ASN A 277 -13.29 12.64 -13.46
CA ASN A 277 -13.42 12.34 -14.88
C ASN A 277 -14.88 12.07 -15.23
N ILE A 278 -15.50 13.01 -15.93
CA ILE A 278 -16.95 13.02 -16.12
C ILE A 278 -17.38 12.01 -17.19
N ASP A 279 -16.52 11.73 -18.19
CA ASP A 279 -16.95 11.04 -19.40
C ASP A 279 -15.92 10.17 -20.12
N ASN A 280 -14.70 9.99 -19.58
CA ASN A 280 -13.58 9.32 -20.25
C ASN A 280 -13.34 9.86 -21.66
N GLN A 281 -13.44 11.17 -21.86
CA GLN A 281 -13.06 11.87 -23.09
C GLN A 281 -12.15 13.07 -22.77
N GLY A 282 -11.53 13.06 -21.60
CA GLY A 282 -10.71 14.16 -21.09
C GLY A 282 -11.51 15.35 -20.54
N ASN A 283 -12.82 15.22 -20.27
CA ASN A 283 -13.59 16.26 -19.58
C ASN A 283 -13.60 16.01 -18.08
N PHE A 284 -12.93 16.90 -17.35
CA PHE A 284 -12.83 16.85 -15.90
C PHE A 284 -13.72 17.89 -15.22
N GLY A 285 -14.23 17.53 -14.04
CA GLY A 285 -15.06 18.39 -13.20
C GLY A 285 -14.28 19.50 -12.47
N ASP A 286 -14.95 20.15 -11.52
CA ASP A 286 -14.33 21.18 -10.69
C ASP A 286 -13.29 20.56 -9.72
N LEU A 287 -12.28 21.35 -9.35
CA LEU A 287 -11.27 20.95 -8.37
C LEU A 287 -11.90 20.76 -6.99
N GLN A 288 -11.71 19.58 -6.40
CA GLN A 288 -12.23 19.21 -5.08
C GLN A 288 -11.08 18.94 -4.11
N PHE A 289 -11.19 19.44 -2.88
CA PHE A 289 -10.18 19.23 -1.83
C PHE A 289 -10.40 17.90 -1.12
N ILE A 290 -9.31 17.15 -0.90
CA ILE A 290 -9.32 15.90 -0.14
C ILE A 290 -8.74 16.13 1.26
N LEU A 291 -7.46 16.49 1.36
CA LEU A 291 -6.77 16.70 2.64
C LEU A 291 -5.58 17.66 2.49
N GLY A 292 -5.10 18.25 3.61
CA GLY A 292 -3.98 19.19 3.62
C GLY A 292 -2.98 18.89 4.73
N PHE A 293 -1.88 18.20 4.40
CA PHE A 293 -0.81 17.78 5.32
C PHE A 293 0.49 17.45 4.56
N ASN A 294 1.63 17.41 5.27
CA ASN A 294 2.92 16.94 4.74
C ASN A 294 3.02 15.40 4.71
N HIS A 295 2.03 14.72 4.14
CA HIS A 295 2.01 13.26 4.01
C HIS A 295 2.35 12.85 2.58
N GLN A 296 3.11 11.77 2.45
CA GLN A 296 3.13 10.97 1.22
C GLN A 296 1.96 9.98 1.29
N TYR A 297 1.42 9.58 0.15
CA TYR A 297 0.22 8.76 0.10
C TYR A 297 0.12 7.92 -1.17
N LEU A 298 -0.67 6.86 -1.09
CA LEU A 298 -1.04 5.96 -2.18
C LEU A 298 -2.47 5.47 -1.97
N PHE A 299 -3.10 5.01 -3.04
CA PHE A 299 -4.45 4.46 -3.01
C PHE A 299 -4.43 2.94 -3.13
N TYR A 300 -5.26 2.28 -2.31
CA TYR A 300 -5.42 0.83 -2.27
C TYR A 300 -6.80 0.52 -1.69
N ASP A 301 -7.43 -0.58 -2.10
CA ASP A 301 -8.56 -1.17 -1.39
C ASP A 301 -8.04 -1.91 -0.13
N LEU A 302 -7.89 -1.18 0.99
CA LEU A 302 -7.19 -1.68 2.18
C LEU A 302 -8.09 -2.55 3.07
N ASP A 303 -9.40 -2.35 3.00
CA ASP A 303 -10.39 -3.10 3.77
C ASP A 303 -11.18 -4.15 2.94
N ASN A 304 -10.91 -4.23 1.64
CA ASN A 304 -11.45 -5.19 0.68
C ASN A 304 -12.95 -5.00 0.43
N ASP A 305 -13.41 -3.76 0.36
CA ASP A 305 -14.79 -3.38 0.08
C ASP A 305 -15.04 -2.93 -1.38
N SER A 306 -13.99 -3.01 -2.22
CA SER A 306 -13.97 -2.63 -3.64
C SER A 306 -13.99 -1.13 -3.92
N ASP A 307 -13.69 -0.29 -2.94
CA ASP A 307 -13.28 1.08 -3.17
C ASP A 307 -11.83 1.34 -2.75
N ASN A 308 -11.25 2.44 -3.25
CA ASN A 308 -9.87 2.79 -2.94
C ASN A 308 -9.81 3.70 -1.70
N ASP A 309 -9.13 3.22 -0.67
CA ASP A 309 -8.70 3.96 0.53
C ASP A 309 -7.39 4.70 0.30
N ILE A 310 -6.97 5.50 1.30
CA ILE A 310 -5.66 6.16 1.31
C ILE A 310 -4.75 5.47 2.32
N LEU A 311 -3.59 4.99 1.87
CA LEU A 311 -2.42 4.73 2.72
C LEU A 311 -1.59 6.02 2.81
N LEU A 312 -1.26 6.48 4.02
CA LEU A 312 -0.53 7.73 4.23
C LEU A 312 0.60 7.60 5.25
N TRP A 313 1.70 8.31 5.00
CA TRP A 313 2.80 8.41 5.94
C TRP A 313 3.42 9.79 6.03
N ASN A 314 3.94 10.09 7.21
CA ASN A 314 4.57 11.37 7.53
C ASN A 314 5.95 11.14 8.13
N ARG A 315 6.97 11.53 7.38
CA ARG A 315 8.37 11.47 7.80
C ARG A 315 8.68 12.29 9.06
N ASN A 316 8.01 13.43 9.25
CA ASN A 316 8.28 14.33 10.37
C ASN A 316 7.61 13.87 11.68
N SER A 317 6.41 13.30 11.59
CA SER A 317 5.70 12.75 12.75
C SER A 317 5.88 11.25 12.95
N ASN A 318 6.70 10.59 12.11
CA ASN A 318 6.96 9.15 12.15
C ASN A 318 5.67 8.30 12.11
N THR A 319 4.63 8.82 11.45
CA THR A 319 3.29 8.23 11.49
C THR A 319 3.00 7.53 10.18
N LEU A 320 2.56 6.27 10.26
CA LEU A 320 1.92 5.51 9.20
C LEU A 320 0.45 5.31 9.59
N ALA A 321 -0.45 5.63 8.67
CA ALA A 321 -1.89 5.60 8.88
C ALA A 321 -2.61 5.24 7.59
N TRP A 322 -3.90 4.94 7.70
CA TRP A 322 -4.78 4.80 6.55
C TRP A 322 -6.09 5.56 6.77
N MET A 323 -6.80 5.90 5.70
CA MET A 323 -8.08 6.60 5.73
C MET A 323 -9.08 5.88 4.82
N GLU A 324 -10.19 5.46 5.43
CA GLU A 324 -11.35 4.88 4.76
C GLU A 324 -11.97 5.85 3.75
N ASN A 325 -12.34 5.36 2.58
CA ASN A 325 -13.33 5.99 1.71
C ASN A 325 -14.75 5.59 2.14
N GLU A 326 -15.35 6.32 3.09
CA GLU A 326 -16.54 5.88 3.85
C GLU A 326 -17.80 5.53 3.03
N ASN A 327 -17.83 5.89 1.75
CA ASN A 327 -18.98 5.71 0.88
C ASN A 327 -18.62 5.31 -0.55
N GLY A 328 -17.35 5.03 -0.85
CA GLY A 328 -16.87 4.78 -2.19
C GLY A 328 -17.00 5.94 -3.18
N LEU A 329 -17.34 7.14 -2.74
CA LEU A 329 -17.53 8.33 -3.61
C LEU A 329 -16.42 9.38 -3.42
N GLY A 330 -15.26 8.96 -2.90
CA GLY A 330 -14.14 9.84 -2.60
C GLY A 330 -14.33 10.67 -1.32
N THR A 331 -15.17 10.19 -0.38
CA THR A 331 -15.39 10.86 0.91
C THR A 331 -14.58 10.17 2.00
N PHE A 332 -13.43 10.75 2.35
CA PHE A 332 -12.51 10.11 3.29
C PHE A 332 -12.79 10.45 4.75
N GLY A 333 -12.74 9.41 5.59
CA GLY A 333 -12.95 9.49 7.04
C GLY A 333 -11.74 10.01 7.82
N THR A 334 -11.73 9.79 9.12
CA THR A 334 -10.59 10.18 9.97
C THR A 334 -9.44 9.18 9.86
N PRO A 335 -8.16 9.62 9.79
CA PRO A 335 -7.01 8.73 9.74
C PRO A 335 -6.94 7.76 10.91
N GLN A 336 -6.78 6.48 10.60
CA GLN A 336 -6.49 5.41 11.55
C GLN A 336 -4.99 5.15 11.57
N ILE A 337 -4.36 5.32 12.74
CA ILE A 337 -2.92 5.12 12.89
C ILE A 337 -2.60 3.63 12.89
N ILE A 338 -1.72 3.22 11.99
CA ILE A 338 -1.14 1.87 11.92
C ILE A 338 0.04 1.77 12.87
N SER A 339 0.98 2.73 12.79
CA SER A 339 2.17 2.75 13.62
C SER A 339 2.76 4.16 13.76
N THR A 340 3.36 4.40 14.93
CA THR A 340 4.21 5.57 15.19
C THR A 340 5.67 5.18 15.47
N GLU A 341 5.98 3.88 15.39
CA GLU A 341 7.29 3.30 15.72
C GLU A 341 8.18 3.15 14.47
N ILE A 342 8.12 4.13 13.57
CA ILE A 342 8.83 4.13 12.28
C ILE A 342 9.68 5.39 12.19
N ASN A 343 10.97 5.26 12.49
CA ASN A 343 11.83 6.43 12.61
C ASN A 343 12.22 6.98 11.24
N PHE A 344 11.56 8.07 10.85
CA PHE A 344 11.81 8.79 9.61
C PHE A 344 11.45 7.92 8.40
N ILE A 345 10.19 7.49 8.38
CA ILE A 345 9.55 6.76 7.28
C ILE A 345 9.72 7.53 5.96
N VAL A 346 10.07 6.80 4.90
CA VAL A 346 10.30 7.37 3.55
C VAL A 346 9.45 6.71 2.47
N ASP A 347 9.06 5.45 2.68
CA ASP A 347 8.20 4.71 1.75
C ASP A 347 7.31 3.72 2.52
N ALA A 348 6.13 3.46 1.96
CA ALA A 348 5.22 2.41 2.37
C ALA A 348 4.38 1.96 1.18
N LYS A 349 4.09 0.65 1.12
CA LYS A 349 3.32 0.01 0.05
C LYS A 349 2.42 -1.06 0.62
N ALA A 350 1.33 -1.38 -0.08
CA ALA A 350 0.41 -2.44 0.30
C ALA A 350 0.44 -3.60 -0.71
N ALA A 351 0.40 -4.83 -0.22
CA ALA A 351 0.32 -6.06 -1.02
C ALA A 351 -0.18 -7.23 -0.14
N ASP A 352 -0.75 -8.26 -0.75
CA ASP A 352 -1.16 -9.49 -0.06
C ASP A 352 0.06 -10.41 0.10
N PHE A 353 0.81 -10.27 1.19
CA PHE A 353 2.08 -10.98 1.39
C PHE A 353 1.86 -12.45 1.76
N ASP A 354 0.76 -12.80 2.43
CA ASP A 354 0.47 -14.16 2.87
C ASP A 354 -0.67 -14.87 2.12
N SER A 355 -1.11 -14.27 1.02
CA SER A 355 -2.13 -14.81 0.11
C SER A 355 -3.47 -15.06 0.80
N ASP A 356 -3.81 -14.25 1.80
CA ASP A 356 -5.08 -14.34 2.53
C ASP A 356 -6.21 -13.50 1.92
N GLY A 357 -5.89 -12.72 0.87
CA GLY A 357 -6.80 -11.86 0.14
C GLY A 357 -6.97 -10.48 0.78
N LEU A 358 -6.22 -10.15 1.83
CA LEU A 358 -6.17 -8.81 2.42
C LEU A 358 -4.80 -8.19 2.17
N LEU A 359 -4.78 -6.88 1.92
CA LEU A 359 -3.53 -6.17 1.74
C LEU A 359 -2.85 -5.93 3.10
N ASP A 360 -1.62 -6.43 3.26
CA ASP A 360 -0.70 -6.04 4.32
C ASP A 360 0.14 -4.83 3.88
N ILE A 361 0.85 -4.21 4.82
CA ILE A 361 1.67 -3.03 4.53
C ILE A 361 3.15 -3.30 4.82
N VAL A 362 4.02 -2.96 3.87
CA VAL A 362 5.46 -2.87 4.08
C VAL A 362 5.89 -1.41 4.18
N SER A 363 6.90 -1.11 5.00
CA SER A 363 7.45 0.24 5.15
C SER A 363 8.97 0.24 5.24
N ALA A 364 9.57 1.34 4.80
CA ALA A 364 11.00 1.62 4.90
C ALA A 364 11.29 2.82 5.82
N SER A 365 12.25 2.64 6.72
CA SER A 365 12.61 3.58 7.77
C SER A 365 14.12 3.82 7.80
N ILE A 366 14.55 5.03 7.43
CA ILE A 366 15.98 5.29 7.20
C ILE A 366 16.75 5.70 8.45
N ALA A 367 16.11 6.17 9.52
CA ALA A 367 16.85 6.61 10.71
C ALA A 367 17.15 5.46 11.69
N ASP A 368 16.44 4.34 11.60
CA ASP A 368 16.70 3.13 12.38
C ASP A 368 16.95 1.87 11.52
N ASN A 369 17.17 2.06 10.21
CA ASN A 369 17.50 1.02 9.24
C ASN A 369 16.49 -0.14 9.25
N LYS A 370 15.19 0.12 9.29
CA LYS A 370 14.18 -0.94 9.35
C LYS A 370 13.40 -1.05 8.05
N LEU A 371 13.28 -2.28 7.56
CA LEU A 371 12.14 -2.72 6.78
C LEU A 371 11.17 -3.44 7.71
N ALA A 372 9.90 -3.08 7.65
CA ALA A 372 8.88 -3.65 8.52
C ALA A 372 7.58 -3.94 7.79
N LEU A 373 6.92 -5.03 8.19
CA LEU A 373 5.61 -5.49 7.75
C LEU A 373 4.56 -5.22 8.84
N TYR A 374 3.33 -4.91 8.42
CA TYR A 374 2.14 -4.81 9.26
C TYR A 374 1.05 -5.67 8.62
N LYS A 375 0.79 -6.84 9.21
CA LYS A 375 -0.26 -7.74 8.73
C LYS A 375 -1.65 -7.14 8.96
N ASN A 376 -2.51 -7.17 7.96
CA ASN A 376 -3.92 -6.88 8.08
C ASN A 376 -4.63 -8.06 8.75
N ASN A 377 -5.33 -7.78 9.84
CA ASN A 377 -6.08 -8.78 10.56
C ASN A 377 -7.55 -8.62 10.19
N THR A 378 -8.16 -9.72 9.74
CA THR A 378 -9.62 -9.83 9.84
C THR A 378 -10.03 -9.55 11.29
N LEU A 379 -11.23 -9.00 11.47
CA LEU A 379 -11.93 -8.95 12.76
C LEU A 379 -12.31 -10.39 13.21
N SER A 380 -11.32 -11.26 13.31
CA SER A 380 -11.42 -12.48 14.06
C SER A 380 -11.62 -12.07 15.50
N ILE A 381 -12.63 -12.67 16.14
CA ILE A 381 -12.82 -12.57 17.59
C ILE A 381 -11.48 -13.01 18.16
N SER A 382 -10.65 -12.04 18.57
CA SER A 382 -9.26 -12.21 19.02
C SER A 382 -8.95 -13.67 19.24
N GLU A 383 -8.07 -14.31 18.46
CA GLU A 383 -7.54 -15.60 18.88
C GLU A 383 -6.89 -15.37 20.25
N ASN A 384 -7.68 -15.68 21.25
CA ASN A 384 -7.61 -15.08 22.57
C ASN A 384 -6.60 -15.92 23.32
N GLU A 385 -5.30 -15.65 23.11
CA GLU A 385 -4.17 -16.37 23.71
C GLU A 385 -4.59 -17.76 24.19
N ASN A 386 -4.74 -18.68 23.23
CA ASN A 386 -5.30 -20.00 23.46
C ASN A 386 -4.73 -20.62 24.75
N ASN A 387 -5.64 -20.86 25.71
CA ASN A 387 -5.48 -21.63 26.96
C ASN A 387 -4.78 -20.97 28.17
N ARG A 388 -5.25 -19.81 28.66
CA ARG A 388 -4.99 -19.42 30.07
C ARG A 388 -5.70 -20.32 31.09
N TYR A 389 -6.90 -20.80 30.75
CA TYR A 389 -7.71 -21.69 31.58
C TYR A 389 -8.32 -22.81 30.72
N GLN A 390 -8.30 -24.04 31.20
CA GLN A 390 -9.04 -25.17 30.63
C GLN A 390 -10.03 -25.71 31.67
N ILE A 391 -11.28 -25.95 31.25
CA ILE A 391 -12.32 -26.50 32.13
C ILE A 391 -12.84 -27.80 31.52
N TYR A 392 -12.74 -28.90 32.27
CA TYR A 392 -13.13 -30.22 31.78
C TYR A 392 -13.65 -31.11 32.93
N PRO A 393 -14.39 -32.19 32.63
CA PRO A 393 -14.96 -32.52 31.33
C PRO A 393 -16.14 -31.61 30.99
N ASN A 394 -16.28 -31.22 29.72
CA ASN A 394 -17.48 -30.53 29.23
C ASN A 394 -17.99 -31.28 27.98
N PRO A 395 -19.14 -31.98 28.05
CA PRO A 395 -20.12 -32.01 29.15
C PRO A 395 -19.63 -32.69 30.44
N THR A 396 -20.21 -32.33 31.59
CA THR A 396 -19.90 -32.90 32.91
C THR A 396 -21.08 -33.67 33.50
N SER A 397 -20.80 -34.74 34.25
CA SER A 397 -21.76 -35.47 35.07
C SER A 397 -21.82 -34.97 36.52
N GLY A 398 -21.01 -34.00 36.92
CA GLY A 398 -21.00 -33.46 38.28
C GLY A 398 -19.81 -32.57 38.55
N ILE A 399 -18.61 -33.17 38.60
CA ILE A 399 -17.38 -32.46 38.96
C ILE A 399 -16.72 -31.90 37.69
N LEU A 400 -16.28 -30.64 37.77
CA LEU A 400 -15.42 -29.99 36.80
C LEU A 400 -14.07 -29.66 37.42
N TYR A 401 -13.03 -29.80 36.62
CA TYR A 401 -11.65 -29.43 36.92
C TYR A 401 -11.30 -28.16 36.16
N VAL A 402 -10.60 -27.25 36.83
CA VAL A 402 -10.08 -26.02 36.24
C VAL A 402 -8.55 -26.08 36.25
N GLU A 403 -7.96 -26.21 35.07
CA GLU A 403 -6.53 -26.03 34.87
C GLU A 403 -6.24 -24.58 34.50
N SER A 404 -5.19 -24.01 35.10
CA SER A 404 -4.80 -22.62 34.91
C SER A 404 -3.28 -22.50 34.97
N LYS A 405 -2.71 -21.64 34.11
CA LYS A 405 -1.27 -21.28 34.18
C LYS A 405 -0.94 -20.42 35.41
N HIS A 406 -1.94 -19.76 36.01
CA HIS A 406 -1.78 -18.90 37.18
C HIS A 406 -2.61 -19.41 38.38
N PRO A 407 -2.18 -19.13 39.64
CA PRO A 407 -2.94 -19.49 40.82
C PRO A 407 -4.36 -18.90 40.78
N ILE A 408 -5.35 -19.75 41.02
CA ILE A 408 -6.77 -19.39 40.97
C ILE A 408 -7.15 -18.70 42.30
N LEU A 409 -7.74 -17.52 42.20
CA LEU A 409 -8.35 -16.80 43.34
C LEU A 409 -9.75 -17.36 43.63
N ASN A 410 -10.57 -17.54 42.60
CA ASN A 410 -11.96 -17.97 42.76
C ASN A 410 -12.50 -18.69 41.52
N VAL A 411 -13.41 -19.64 41.73
CA VAL A 411 -14.23 -20.26 40.69
C VAL A 411 -15.69 -20.13 41.10
N SER A 412 -16.54 -19.61 40.21
CA SER A 412 -17.97 -19.43 40.49
C SER A 412 -18.82 -19.88 39.32
N ALA A 413 -20.00 -20.44 39.61
CA ALA A 413 -20.95 -20.89 38.61
C ALA A 413 -22.19 -19.99 38.59
N TYR A 414 -22.74 -19.77 37.40
CA TYR A 414 -23.93 -18.95 37.15
C TYR A 414 -24.89 -19.68 36.22
N ASN A 415 -26.19 -19.45 36.41
CA ASN A 415 -27.18 -19.82 35.41
C ASN A 415 -27.19 -18.83 34.23
N LEU A 416 -27.93 -19.12 33.17
CA LEU A 416 -28.04 -18.25 31.98
C LEU A 416 -28.70 -16.88 32.26
N LEU A 417 -29.35 -16.72 33.42
CA LEU A 417 -29.91 -15.43 33.87
C LEU A 417 -28.89 -14.60 34.66
N GLY A 418 -27.63 -15.06 34.78
CA GLY A 418 -26.57 -14.38 35.52
C GLY A 418 -26.66 -14.53 37.04
N GLN A 419 -27.54 -15.38 37.55
CA GLN A 419 -27.63 -15.64 39.00
C GLN A 419 -26.56 -16.65 39.40
N GLN A 420 -25.78 -16.32 40.42
CA GLN A 420 -24.79 -17.23 40.98
C GLN A 420 -25.48 -18.44 41.60
N ILE A 421 -25.05 -19.63 41.22
CA ILE A 421 -25.54 -20.89 41.78
C ILE A 421 -24.58 -21.37 42.86
N HIS A 422 -25.13 -22.00 43.90
CA HIS A 422 -24.30 -22.54 44.97
C HIS A 422 -23.66 -23.85 44.48
N ALA A 423 -22.35 -23.81 44.26
CA ALA A 423 -21.52 -24.96 43.91
C ALA A 423 -20.37 -25.06 44.91
N LYS A 424 -19.99 -26.28 45.30
CA LYS A 424 -18.86 -26.47 46.22
C LYS A 424 -17.57 -26.35 45.42
N THR A 425 -16.61 -25.59 45.93
CA THR A 425 -15.31 -25.38 45.28
C THR A 425 -14.17 -25.71 46.22
N GLU A 426 -13.36 -26.71 45.86
CA GLU A 426 -12.16 -27.12 46.58
C GLU A 426 -11.07 -27.52 45.57
N ASN A 427 -9.81 -27.14 45.81
CA ASN A 427 -8.65 -27.57 45.01
C ASN A 427 -8.83 -27.47 43.47
N ASN A 428 -9.22 -26.29 42.98
CA ASN A 428 -9.47 -26.02 41.56
C ASN A 428 -10.56 -26.91 40.92
N GLN A 429 -11.44 -27.48 41.73
CA GLN A 429 -12.62 -28.22 41.28
C GLN A 429 -13.88 -27.45 41.64
N ILE A 430 -14.90 -27.61 40.80
CA ILE A 430 -16.25 -27.14 41.08
C ILE A 430 -17.23 -28.32 40.96
N ASP A 431 -17.94 -28.59 42.05
CA ASP A 431 -18.91 -29.68 42.14
C ASP A 431 -20.32 -29.17 41.84
N LEU A 432 -20.85 -29.62 40.69
CA LEU A 432 -22.19 -29.35 40.20
C LEU A 432 -23.10 -30.59 40.34
N SER A 433 -22.71 -31.60 41.11
CA SER A 433 -23.46 -32.87 41.22
C SER A 433 -24.86 -32.69 41.81
N GLU A 434 -25.04 -31.69 42.68
CA GLU A 434 -26.34 -31.36 43.31
C GLU A 434 -27.19 -30.40 42.44
N ILE A 435 -26.70 -30.02 41.26
CA ILE A 435 -27.33 -29.04 40.37
C ILE A 435 -28.06 -29.78 39.24
N GLN A 436 -29.20 -29.22 38.80
CA GLN A 436 -30.01 -29.79 37.72
C GLN A 436 -29.24 -29.83 36.39
N LYS A 437 -29.67 -30.71 35.49
CA LYS A 437 -29.15 -30.78 34.12
C LYS A 437 -29.44 -29.47 33.40
N GLY A 438 -28.46 -28.93 32.67
CA GLY A 438 -28.61 -27.64 32.01
C GLY A 438 -27.30 -27.01 31.58
N ILE A 439 -27.40 -25.78 31.07
CA ILE A 439 -26.27 -24.98 30.63
C ILE A 439 -25.94 -23.97 31.73
N TYR A 440 -24.64 -23.89 32.07
CA TYR A 440 -24.13 -22.99 33.09
C TYR A 440 -22.90 -22.23 32.59
N LEU A 441 -22.62 -21.09 33.23
CA LEU A 441 -21.43 -20.29 32.98
C LEU A 441 -20.49 -20.41 34.19
N ILE A 442 -19.23 -20.79 33.96
CA ILE A 442 -18.20 -20.89 34.98
C ILE A 442 -17.24 -19.71 34.83
N LYS A 443 -17.19 -18.83 35.83
CA LYS A 443 -16.21 -17.74 35.92
C LYS A 443 -15.02 -18.21 36.74
N VAL A 444 -13.83 -18.14 36.16
CA VAL A 444 -12.54 -18.41 36.82
C VAL A 444 -11.81 -17.09 36.95
N GLU A 445 -11.30 -16.79 38.14
CA GLU A 445 -10.57 -15.55 38.47
C GLU A 445 -9.22 -15.90 39.08
N ASP A 446 -8.14 -15.26 38.64
CA ASP A 446 -6.78 -15.47 39.15
C ASP A 446 -6.38 -14.45 40.23
N LEU A 447 -5.26 -14.69 40.92
CA LEU A 447 -4.74 -13.78 41.95
C LEU A 447 -4.31 -12.40 41.41
N ASN A 448 -4.18 -12.24 40.09
CA ASN A 448 -3.81 -10.98 39.45
C ASN A 448 -5.03 -10.14 39.07
N GLY A 449 -6.25 -10.62 39.34
CA GLY A 449 -7.51 -9.93 39.04
C GLY A 449 -8.03 -10.16 37.62
N ASN A 450 -7.42 -11.05 36.84
CA ASN A 450 -7.97 -11.44 35.54
C ASN A 450 -9.04 -12.51 35.72
N PHE A 451 -10.04 -12.53 34.84
CA PHE A 451 -11.05 -13.58 34.83
C PHE A 451 -11.45 -14.03 33.43
N LYS A 452 -11.95 -15.26 33.31
CA LYS A 452 -12.56 -15.81 32.09
C LYS A 452 -13.84 -16.56 32.41
N ILE A 453 -14.82 -16.48 31.51
CA ILE A 453 -16.11 -17.19 31.62
C ILE A 453 -16.16 -18.30 30.57
N HIS A 454 -16.48 -19.52 31.01
CA HIS A 454 -16.65 -20.69 30.15
C HIS A 454 -18.07 -21.23 30.24
N LYS A 455 -18.66 -21.56 29.10
CA LYS A 455 -19.96 -22.22 29.02
C LYS A 455 -19.77 -23.74 29.19
N ILE A 456 -20.50 -24.34 30.12
CA ILE A 456 -20.48 -25.79 30.36
C ILE A 456 -21.88 -26.39 30.24
N ILE A 457 -21.92 -27.68 29.90
CA ILE A 457 -23.14 -28.49 29.83
C ILE A 457 -23.09 -29.52 30.95
N LYS A 458 -24.09 -29.50 31.84
CA LYS A 458 -24.31 -30.50 32.89
C LYS A 458 -25.33 -31.53 32.41
N GLU A 459 -24.89 -32.78 32.31
CA GLU A 459 -25.72 -33.93 31.92
C GLU A 459 -26.35 -34.69 33.06
#